data_AF-A0A836SDM2-F1
#
_entry.id   AF-A0A836SDM2-F1
#
_cell.length_a   1.000
_cell.length_b   1.000
_cell.length_c   1.000
_cell.angle_alpha   90.00
_cell.angle_beta   90.00
_cell.angle_gamma   90.00
#
_symmetry.space_group_name_H-M   'P 1'
#
loop_
_entity.id
_entity.type
_entity.pdbx_description
1 polymer ?
#
loop_
_entity_poly.entity_id
_entity_poly.type
_entity_poly.pdbx_seq_one_letter_code
_entity_poly.pdbx_strand_id
1 'polypeptide(L)' 'MRIQAKPLNDINKEAIDILCQQMGLVNTVRFVNQFSTGYGNYTEEREQFFANMTLDDVVSEIEEMRNQGLFSINPHN' A
#
# COMPACT_ATOMS: atom_id res chain seq x y z
N MET A 1 -12.25 -36.13 -16.60
CA MET A 1 -11.42 -34.91 -16.62
C MET A 1 -11.45 -34.29 -15.23
N ARG A 2 -10.32 -34.29 -14.50
CA ARG A 2 -10.24 -33.70 -13.15
C ARG A 2 -9.94 -32.21 -13.35
N ILE A 3 -10.96 -31.36 -13.21
CA ILE A 3 -10.77 -29.91 -13.30
C ILE A 3 -10.04 -29.52 -12.01
N GLN A 4 -8.72 -29.34 -12.10
CA GLN A 4 -7.96 -28.75 -11.00
C GLN A 4 -8.34 -27.28 -10.96
N ALA A 5 -9.24 -26.92 -10.05
CA ALA A 5 -9.61 -25.55 -9.83
C ALA A 5 -8.37 -24.78 -9.35
N LYS A 6 -8.12 -23.63 -9.96
CA LYS A 6 -7.05 -22.73 -9.53
C LYS A 6 -7.26 -22.36 -8.05
N PRO A 7 -6.24 -22.43 -7.18
CA PRO A 7 -6.37 -22.04 -5.79
C PRO A 7 -6.91 -20.61 -5.68
N LEU A 8 -7.80 -20.35 -4.72
CA LEU A 8 -8.40 -19.03 -4.51
C LEU A 8 -7.35 -17.94 -4.32
N ASN A 9 -6.21 -18.25 -3.68
CA ASN A 9 -5.11 -17.31 -3.51
C ASN A 9 -4.53 -16.83 -4.85
N ASP A 10 -4.39 -17.74 -5.81
CA ASP A 10 -3.82 -17.39 -7.12
C ASP A 10 -4.83 -16.63 -7.98
N ILE A 11 -6.13 -16.86 -7.79
CA ILE A 11 -7.21 -16.06 -8.39
C ILE A 11 -7.21 -14.65 -7.79
N ASN A 12 -7.06 -14.53 -6.46
CA ASN A 12 -7.07 -13.24 -5.78
C ASN A 12 -5.86 -12.37 -6.16
N LYS A 13 -4.67 -12.96 -6.26
CA LYS A 13 -3.46 -12.22 -6.73
C LYS A 13 -3.66 -11.68 -8.14
N GLU A 14 -4.11 -12.53 -9.06
CA GLU A 14 -4.39 -12.12 -10.44
C GLU A 14 -5.46 -11.03 -10.51
N ALA A 15 -6.52 -11.15 -9.72
CA ALA A 15 -7.57 -10.13 -9.64
C ALA A 15 -7.04 -8.80 -9.12
N ILE A 16 -6.21 -8.80 -8.06
CA ILE A 16 -5.61 -7.57 -7.51
C ILE A 16 -4.71 -6.91 -8.57
N ASP A 17 -3.88 -7.67 -9.27
CA ASP A 17 -3.01 -7.12 -10.32
C ASP A 17 -3.81 -6.47 -11.44
N ILE A 18 -4.86 -7.14 -11.93
CA ILE A 18 -5.77 -6.60 -12.96
C ILE A 18 -6.44 -5.32 -12.45
N LEU A 19 -6.98 -5.33 -11.22
CA LEU A 19 -7.64 -4.16 -10.66
C LEU A 19 -6.67 -2.99 -10.54
N CYS A 20 -5.46 -3.21 -10.02
CA CYS A 20 -4.42 -2.18 -9.91
C CYS A 20 -4.10 -1.56 -11.28
N GLN A 21 -4.01 -2.37 -12.33
CA GLN A 21 -3.76 -1.89 -13.70
C GLN A 21 -4.92 -1.08 -14.27
N GLN A 22 -6.18 -1.44 -13.96
CA GLN A 22 -7.35 -0.83 -14.60
C GLN A 22 -7.89 0.41 -13.86
N MET A 23 -7.87 0.42 -12.53
CA MET A 23 -8.46 1.50 -11.74
C MET A 23 -7.46 2.22 -10.82
N GLY A 24 -6.22 1.75 -10.76
CA GLY A 24 -5.16 2.29 -9.91
C GLY A 24 -5.25 1.82 -8.45
N LEU A 25 -4.09 1.78 -7.79
CA LEU A 25 -3.90 1.30 -6.42
C LEU A 25 -4.92 1.82 -5.40
N VAL A 26 -5.17 3.14 -5.39
CA VAL A 26 -6.08 3.78 -4.42
C VAL A 26 -7.50 3.24 -4.53
N ASN A 27 -8.01 3.10 -5.76
CA ASN A 27 -9.36 2.63 -5.98
C ASN A 27 -9.46 1.11 -5.78
N THR A 28 -8.43 0.35 -6.12
CA THR A 28 -8.35 -1.10 -5.84
C THR A 28 -8.44 -1.38 -4.35
N VAL A 29 -7.69 -0.66 -3.51
CA VAL A 29 -7.73 -0.84 -2.05
C VAL A 29 -9.13 -0.54 -1.50
N ARG A 30 -9.77 0.55 -1.95
CA ARG A 30 -11.16 0.87 -1.57
C ARG A 30 -12.15 -0.23 -2.01
N PHE A 31 -11.98 -0.75 -3.22
CA PHE A 31 -12.80 -1.83 -3.77
C PHE A 31 -12.64 -3.15 -3.02
N VAL A 32 -11.44 -3.49 -2.55
CA VAL A 32 -11.24 -4.69 -1.72
C VAL A 32 -11.85 -4.47 -0.33
N ASN A 33 -11.60 -3.30 0.25
CA ASN A 33 -12.07 -2.95 1.60
C ASN A 33 -13.59 -2.85 1.76
N GLN A 34 -14.37 -2.74 0.68
CA GLN A 34 -15.84 -2.83 0.77
C GLN A 34 -16.35 -4.27 0.95
N PHE A 35 -15.57 -5.28 0.54
CA PHE A 35 -15.94 -6.69 0.64
C PHE A 35 -15.25 -7.42 1.79
N SER A 36 -14.14 -6.88 2.29
CA SER A 36 -13.49 -7.36 3.51
C SER A 36 -13.77 -6.41 4.67
N THR A 37 -14.27 -6.91 5.80
CA THR A 37 -13.99 -6.24 7.08
C THR A 37 -12.47 -6.27 7.22
N GLY A 38 -11.81 -5.11 7.10
CA GLY A 38 -10.37 -4.99 6.89
C GLY A 38 -9.55 -6.05 7.64
N TYR A 39 -8.62 -6.68 6.93
CA TYR A 39 -7.72 -7.67 7.53
C TYR A 39 -6.44 -6.95 7.99
N GLY A 40 -5.96 -7.31 9.18
CA GLY A 40 -4.82 -6.66 9.82
C GLY A 40 -5.26 -5.65 10.89
N ASN A 41 -4.55 -5.65 12.02
CA ASN A 41 -4.73 -4.63 13.04
C ASN A 41 -3.73 -3.51 12.74
N TYR A 42 -4.11 -2.58 11.87
CA TYR A 42 -3.26 -1.42 11.54
C TYR A 42 -2.82 -0.67 12.80
N THR A 43 -3.60 -0.70 13.89
CA THR A 43 -3.20 -0.11 15.17
C THR A 43 -1.99 -0.84 15.77
N GLU A 44 -2.02 -2.18 15.84
CA GLU A 44 -0.90 -2.98 16.34
C GLU A 44 0.31 -2.92 15.40
N GLU A 45 0.09 -3.01 14.09
CA GLU A 45 1.17 -2.91 13.10
C GLU A 45 1.81 -1.52 13.14
N ARG A 46 1.00 -0.45 13.27
CA ARG A 46 1.51 0.92 13.42
C ARG A 46 2.33 1.07 14.69
N GLU A 47 1.90 0.49 15.81
CA GLU A 47 2.69 0.50 17.04
C GLU A 47 4.04 -0.21 16.83
N GLN A 48 4.07 -1.37 16.18
CA GLN A 48 5.33 -2.09 15.92
C GLN A 48 6.30 -1.30 15.03
N PHE A 49 5.81 -0.64 13.98
CA PHE A 49 6.65 0.07 13.02
C PHE A 49 7.01 1.50 13.47
N PHE A 50 6.12 2.18 14.20
CA PHE A 50 6.24 3.62 14.48
C PHE A 50 6.30 3.99 15.97
N ALA A 51 6.23 3.04 16.92
CA ALA A 51 6.27 3.37 18.36
C ALA A 51 7.53 4.13 18.79
N ASN A 52 8.64 3.94 18.09
CA ASN A 52 9.92 4.58 18.41
C ASN A 52 10.24 5.78 17.51
N MET A 53 9.36 6.12 16.57
CA MET A 53 9.58 7.22 15.64
C MET A 53 8.97 8.49 16.22
N THR A 54 9.82 9.47 16.53
CA THR A 54 9.36 10.78 16.99
C THR A 54 8.96 11.66 15.82
N LEU A 55 8.18 12.70 16.09
CA LEU A 55 7.85 13.70 15.07
C LEU A 55 9.12 14.38 14.51
N ASP A 56 10.12 14.57 15.36
CA ASP A 56 11.39 15.20 14.97
C ASP A 56 12.20 14.29 14.04
N ASP A 57 12.13 12.96 14.22
CA ASP A 57 12.76 11.99 13.31
C ASP A 57 12.12 12.05 11.92
N VAL A 58 10.79 12.11 11.87
CA VAL A 58 10.03 12.23 10.60
C VAL A 58 10.38 13.53 9.89
N VAL A 59 10.42 14.65 10.61
CA VAL A 59 10.75 15.96 10.04
C VAL A 59 12.19 15.97 9.53
N SER A 60 13.12 15.38 10.27
CA SER A 60 14.53 15.29 9.87
C SER A 60 14.70 14.46 8.60
N GLU A 61 14.02 13.31 8.49
CA GLU A 61 14.04 12.46 7.30
C GLU A 61 13.45 13.19 6.08
N ILE A 62 12.35 13.93 6.23
CA ILE A 62 11.75 14.73 5.14
C ILE A 62 12.72 15.81 4.66
N GLU A 63 13.41 16.51 5.57
CA GLU A 63 14.41 17.52 5.20
C GLU A 63 15.64 16.88 4.53
N GLU A 64 16.10 15.72 5.00
CA GLU A 64 17.19 14.97 4.36
C GLU A 64 16.81 14.53 2.95
N MET A 65 15.61 13.97 2.75
CA MET A 65 15.12 13.56 1.43
C MET A 65 14.96 14.76 0.48
N ARG A 66 14.56 15.93 0.99
CA ARG A 66 14.48 17.18 0.22
C ARG A 66 15.87 17.67 -0.20
N ASN A 67 16.84 17.59 0.71
CA ASN A 67 18.23 17.96 0.44
C ASN A 67 18.93 16.97 -0.51
N GLN A 68 18.52 15.70 -0.50
CA GLN A 68 18.99 14.66 -1.42
C GLN A 68 18.30 14.70 -2.80
N GLY A 69 17.36 15.64 -3.02
CA GLY A 69 16.65 15.79 -4.30
C GLY A 69 15.70 14.65 -4.64
N LEU A 70 15.39 13.76 -3.68
CA LEU A 70 14.51 12.61 -3.88
C LEU A 70 13.06 13.05 -4.10
N PHE A 71 12.68 14.20 -3.56
CA PHE A 71 11.44 14.91 -3.87
C PHE A 71 11.66 16.05 -4.85
N SER A 72 12.30 15.79 -5.99
CA SER A 72 12.27 16.72 -7.12
C SER A 72 10.84 16.81 -7.65
N ILE A 73 9.99 17.57 -6.95
CA ILE A 73 8.71 18.05 -7.46
C ILE A 73 9.06 18.92 -8.66
N ASN A 74 8.92 18.34 -9.85
CA ASN A 74 8.99 19.07 -11.11
C ASN A 74 7.90 20.16 -11.06
N PRO A 75 8.22 21.46 -10.97
CA PRO A 75 7.22 22.50 -10.78
C PRO A 75 6.54 22.91 -12.10
N HIS A 76 6.45 22.01 -13.08
CA HIS A 76 5.77 22.29 -14.35
C HIS A 76 5.09 21.03 -14.92
N ASN A 77 3.80 20.86 -14.60
CA ASN A 77 2.73 20.68 -15.59
C ASN A 77 1.38 20.96 -14.93
#